data_AF-A0A7S2V1D4-F1
#
_entry.id   AF-A0A7S2V1D4-F1
#
_cell.length_a   1.000
_cell.length_b   1.000
_cell.length_c   1.000
_cell.angle_alpha   90.00
_cell.angle_beta   90.00
_cell.angle_gamma   90.00
#
_symmetry.space_group_name_H-M   'P 1'
#
loop_
_entity.id
_entity.type
_entity.pdbx_description
1 polymer ?
#
loop_
_entity_poly.entity_id
_entity_poly.type
_entity_poly.pdbx_seq_one_letter_code
_entity_poly.pdbx_strand_id
1 'polypeptide(L)'
;ECDAAYYSHNCLTRECPRGDDPLTTGDVNEEHKVVCTGDSGYFTLAFKKVTSDPIYHSDTLEEMQDKIAVLSSVTDYGISLAGSDPVCSEEGTITYVEFTQDFGDIPLLVADASNLALTNGNASSVVVTEYVKGTKENEFCSNRGVCDPALGYCT
;
A
#
# COMPACT_ATOMS: atom_id res chain seq x y z
N GLU A 1 15.15 -20.53 -0.91
CA GLU A 1 14.38 -19.42 -1.51
C GLU A 1 15.27 -18.69 -2.49
N CYS A 2 14.68 -18.06 -3.51
CA CYS A 2 15.37 -17.19 -4.44
C CYS A 2 15.33 -15.74 -3.94
N ASP A 3 16.27 -14.91 -4.42
CA ASP A 3 16.25 -13.47 -4.17
C ASP A 3 15.03 -12.82 -4.85
N ALA A 4 14.65 -11.62 -4.40
CA ALA A 4 13.55 -10.86 -4.98
C ALA A 4 13.79 -10.64 -6.50
N ALA A 5 12.73 -10.86 -7.29
CA ALA A 5 12.71 -10.94 -8.76
C ALA A 5 13.33 -12.19 -9.40
N TYR A 6 13.81 -13.18 -8.64
CA TYR A 6 14.27 -14.47 -9.18
C TYR A 6 13.29 -15.60 -8.85
N TYR A 7 13.04 -16.47 -9.83
CA TYR A 7 12.17 -17.63 -9.67
C TYR A 7 12.76 -18.88 -10.35
N SER A 8 12.02 -19.99 -10.25
CA SER A 8 12.39 -21.37 -10.62
C SER A 8 13.30 -22.10 -9.63
N HIS A 9 13.47 -23.41 -9.81
CA HIS A 9 14.23 -24.28 -8.90
C HIS A 9 15.70 -23.87 -8.74
N ASN A 10 16.28 -23.22 -9.74
CA ASN A 10 17.69 -22.81 -9.75
C ASN A 10 17.90 -21.29 -9.59
N CYS A 11 16.82 -20.51 -9.38
CA CYS A 11 16.87 -19.05 -9.23
C CYS A 11 17.58 -18.32 -10.39
N LEU A 12 17.57 -18.88 -11.61
CA LEU A 12 18.19 -18.25 -12.78
C LEU A 12 17.21 -17.43 -13.62
N THR A 13 15.91 -17.56 -13.36
CA THR A 13 14.88 -16.89 -14.13
C THR A 13 14.48 -15.59 -13.45
N ARG A 14 14.41 -14.51 -14.21
CA ARG A 14 14.05 -13.18 -13.70
C ARG A 14 12.61 -12.83 -14.03
N GLU A 15 11.88 -12.29 -13.06
CA GLU A 15 10.58 -11.68 -13.31
C GLU A 15 10.76 -10.34 -14.02
N CYS A 16 10.02 -10.14 -15.12
CA CYS A 16 9.96 -8.85 -15.78
C CYS A 16 9.11 -7.86 -14.97
N PRO A 17 9.33 -6.54 -15.17
CA PRO A 17 8.45 -5.55 -14.58
C PRO A 17 7.00 -5.81 -15.02
N ARG A 18 6.08 -5.61 -14.07
CA ARG A 18 4.64 -5.67 -14.31
C ARG A 18 4.07 -4.26 -14.23
N GLY A 19 2.94 -4.06 -14.88
CA GLY A 19 2.25 -2.78 -14.81
C GLY A 19 0.95 -2.74 -15.60
N ASP A 20 0.34 -1.58 -15.54
CA ASP A 20 -0.87 -1.21 -16.28
C ASP A 20 -0.54 -1.00 -17.76
N ASP A 21 -1.47 -1.36 -18.66
CA ASP A 21 -1.33 -0.98 -20.07
C ASP A 21 -1.78 0.48 -20.24
N PRO A 22 -0.93 1.44 -20.63
CA PRO A 22 -1.33 2.85 -20.72
C PRO A 22 -2.42 3.16 -21.77
N LEU A 23 -2.86 2.19 -22.59
CA LEU A 23 -4.00 2.35 -23.49
C LEU A 23 -5.28 1.69 -22.98
N THR A 24 -5.27 0.98 -21.86
CA THR A 24 -6.51 0.57 -21.19
C THR A 24 -7.12 1.79 -20.53
N THR A 25 -8.43 1.97 -20.69
CA THR A 25 -9.13 3.20 -20.33
C THR A 25 -10.37 2.87 -19.53
N GLY A 26 -10.64 3.66 -18.50
CA GLY A 26 -11.75 3.43 -17.59
C GLY A 26 -11.37 2.60 -16.37
N ASP A 27 -10.12 2.14 -16.31
CA ASP A 27 -9.58 1.43 -15.16
C ASP A 27 -9.18 2.39 -14.04
N VAL A 28 -9.33 1.90 -12.81
CA VAL A 28 -9.11 2.67 -11.59
C VAL A 28 -8.05 2.01 -10.72
N ASN A 29 -7.35 2.85 -9.96
CA ASN A 29 -6.44 2.42 -8.91
C ASN A 29 -7.23 1.78 -7.75
N GLU A 30 -6.58 0.90 -7.01
CA GLU A 30 -7.12 0.46 -5.73
C GLU A 30 -7.07 1.61 -4.72
N GLU A 31 -8.13 1.79 -3.94
CA GLU A 31 -8.13 2.65 -2.78
C GLU A 31 -8.57 1.90 -1.53
N HIS A 32 -7.77 1.96 -0.48
CA HIS A 32 -8.15 1.52 0.85
C HIS A 32 -8.60 2.72 1.69
N LYS A 33 -9.67 2.53 2.45
CA LYS A 33 -10.10 3.48 3.48
C LYS A 33 -9.59 3.02 4.84
N VAL A 34 -8.85 3.89 5.51
CA VAL A 34 -8.37 3.74 6.89
C VAL A 34 -9.19 4.66 7.78
N VAL A 35 -9.80 4.11 8.82
CA VAL A 35 -10.48 4.86 9.87
C VAL A 35 -9.71 4.67 11.17
N CYS A 36 -9.12 5.74 11.71
CA CYS A 36 -8.36 5.69 12.95
C CYS A 36 -9.08 6.42 14.09
N THR A 37 -9.41 5.68 15.14
CA THR A 37 -9.99 6.18 16.38
C THR A 37 -8.97 6.05 17.52
N GLY A 38 -8.40 7.17 17.95
CA GLY A 38 -7.35 7.25 18.95
C GLY A 38 -6.87 8.68 19.16
N ASP A 39 -6.39 8.99 20.36
CA ASP A 39 -5.92 10.33 20.76
C ASP A 39 -4.51 10.31 21.40
N SER A 40 -3.90 9.13 21.47
CA SER A 40 -2.59 8.89 22.07
C SER A 40 -1.97 7.62 21.50
N GLY A 41 -0.64 7.54 21.52
CA GLY A 41 0.11 6.39 21.02
C GLY A 41 0.23 6.36 19.49
N TYR A 42 0.36 5.16 18.93
CA TYR A 42 0.60 4.97 17.50
C TYR A 42 0.03 3.65 16.98
N PHE A 43 -0.12 3.57 15.66
CA PHE A 43 -0.42 2.34 14.95
C PHE A 43 0.62 2.10 13.85
N THR A 44 0.62 0.91 13.27
CA THR A 44 1.40 0.61 12.06
C THR A 44 0.51 -0.01 11.00
N LEU A 45 0.82 0.26 9.74
CA LEU A 45 0.24 -0.43 8.59
C LEU A 45 1.27 -1.38 7.98
N ALA A 46 0.82 -2.55 7.56
CA ALA A 46 1.64 -3.54 6.88
C ALA A 46 1.04 -3.93 5.53
N PHE A 47 1.92 -4.14 4.55
CA PHE A 47 1.60 -4.57 3.19
C PHE A 47 2.72 -5.48 2.69
N LYS A 48 2.36 -6.61 2.04
CA LYS A 48 3.34 -7.56 1.47
C LYS A 48 4.51 -7.93 2.41
N LYS A 49 4.24 -8.06 3.71
CA LYS A 49 5.21 -8.36 4.81
C LYS A 49 6.19 -7.23 5.16
N VAL A 50 6.02 -6.05 4.58
CA VAL A 50 6.69 -4.83 5.03
C VAL A 50 5.77 -4.11 5.99
N THR A 51 6.32 -3.58 7.07
CA THR A 51 5.60 -2.78 8.07
C THR A 51 6.16 -1.37 8.03
N SER A 52 5.27 -0.39 8.05
CA SER A 52 5.60 1.04 8.14
C SER A 52 6.29 1.38 9.46
N ASP A 53 6.96 2.53 9.48
CA ASP A 53 7.34 3.16 10.74
C ASP A 53 6.10 3.53 11.58
N PRO A 54 6.22 3.69 12.92
CA PRO A 54 5.11 4.08 13.79
C PRO A 54 4.38 5.34 13.32
N ILE A 55 3.09 5.22 12.98
CA ILE A 55 2.20 6.32 12.63
C ILE A 55 1.53 6.80 13.92
N TYR A 56 1.96 7.96 14.42
CA TYR A 56 1.41 8.53 15.65
C TYR A 56 0.01 9.09 15.39
N HIS A 57 -0.83 9.04 16.42
CA HIS A 57 -2.19 9.57 16.34
C HIS A 57 -2.25 11.04 15.86
N SER A 58 -1.21 11.82 16.15
CA SER A 58 -1.10 13.24 15.82
C SER A 58 -0.39 13.54 14.51
N ASP A 59 0.09 12.52 13.79
CA ASP A 59 0.75 12.72 12.51
C ASP A 59 -0.21 13.42 11.53
N THR A 60 0.37 14.26 10.68
CA THR A 60 -0.27 14.79 9.46
C THR A 60 -0.31 13.71 8.37
N LEU A 61 -1.12 13.94 7.33
CA LEU A 61 -1.16 13.10 6.14
C LEU A 61 0.20 13.04 5.45
N GLU A 62 0.98 14.12 5.44
CA GLU A 62 2.32 14.14 4.85
C GLU A 62 3.28 13.24 5.65
N GLU A 63 3.25 13.33 6.99
CA GLU A 63 4.06 12.45 7.85
C GLU A 63 3.64 10.98 7.74
N MET A 64 2.33 10.71 7.65
CA MET A 64 1.82 9.36 7.39
C MET A 64 2.28 8.84 6.03
N GLN A 65 2.23 9.68 4.98
CA GLN A 65 2.67 9.34 3.62
C GLN A 65 4.14 8.90 3.61
N ASP A 66 5.02 9.62 4.30
CA ASP A 66 6.44 9.27 4.39
C ASP A 66 6.65 7.94 5.11
N LYS A 67 5.90 7.68 6.19
CA LYS A 67 6.01 6.43 6.97
C LYS A 67 5.52 5.19 6.22
N ILE A 68 4.52 5.36 5.36
CA ILE A 68 3.98 4.25 4.56
C ILE A 68 4.62 4.12 3.17
N ALA A 69 5.44 5.09 2.74
CA ALA A 69 6.11 5.03 1.44
C ALA A 69 6.94 3.73 1.27
N VAL A 70 7.49 3.21 2.38
CA VAL A 70 8.25 1.94 2.42
C VAL A 70 7.39 0.71 2.10
N LEU A 71 6.06 0.82 2.19
CA LEU A 71 5.15 -0.28 1.88
C LEU A 71 5.04 -0.52 0.38
N SER A 72 5.30 0.48 -0.47
CA SER A 72 5.27 0.28 -1.92
C SER A 72 6.40 -0.62 -2.37
N SER A 73 6.12 -1.46 -3.37
CA SER A 73 7.14 -2.28 -4.03
C SER A 73 8.02 -1.50 -5.01
N VAL A 74 7.74 -0.20 -5.20
CA VAL A 74 8.36 0.68 -6.20
C VAL A 74 9.18 1.77 -5.51
N THR A 75 10.32 2.12 -6.10
CA THR A 75 11.26 3.13 -5.57
C THR A 75 10.76 4.57 -5.64
N ASP A 76 9.63 4.81 -6.32
CA ASP A 76 8.89 6.08 -6.33
C ASP A 76 7.59 5.90 -5.56
N TYR A 77 7.12 6.96 -4.89
CA TYR A 77 5.90 7.03 -4.08
C TYR A 77 4.67 6.37 -4.77
N GLY A 78 4.56 5.04 -4.64
CA GLY A 78 3.50 4.23 -5.25
C GLY A 78 2.19 4.25 -4.48
N ILE A 79 2.07 5.18 -3.53
CA ILE A 79 0.93 5.38 -2.66
C ILE A 79 0.65 6.89 -2.58
N SER A 80 -0.62 7.28 -2.69
CA SER A 80 -1.11 8.64 -2.44
C SER A 80 -2.13 8.64 -1.31
N LEU A 81 -2.11 9.69 -0.48
CA LEU A 81 -3.05 9.88 0.62
C LEU A 81 -4.02 11.05 0.38
N ALA A 82 -5.26 10.89 0.84
CA ALA A 82 -6.25 11.97 0.95
C ALA A 82 -7.06 11.83 2.25
N GLY A 83 -7.38 12.93 2.93
CA GLY A 83 -8.10 12.88 4.20
C GLY A 83 -8.03 14.19 4.98
N SER A 84 -7.95 14.07 6.30
CA SER A 84 -7.80 15.20 7.22
C SER A 84 -6.64 14.98 8.21
N ASP A 85 -6.06 16.08 8.68
CA ASP A 85 -5.11 16.09 9.80
C ASP A 85 -5.81 16.34 11.15
N PRO A 86 -5.32 15.76 12.25
CA PRO A 86 -4.38 14.64 12.31
C PRO A 86 -5.05 13.32 11.90
N VAL A 87 -4.24 12.32 11.54
CA VAL A 87 -4.72 11.05 10.99
C VAL A 87 -5.55 10.19 11.94
N CYS A 88 -5.63 10.54 13.24
CA CYS A 88 -6.52 9.92 14.22
C CYS A 88 -7.23 10.98 15.06
N SER A 89 -8.43 10.66 15.53
CA SER A 89 -9.17 11.48 16.51
C SER A 89 -10.04 10.61 17.41
N GLU A 90 -10.56 11.17 18.50
CA GLU A 90 -11.51 10.46 19.39
C GLU A 90 -12.78 10.01 18.67
N GLU A 91 -13.22 10.75 17.65
CA GLU A 91 -14.42 10.45 16.85
C GLU A 91 -14.12 9.57 15.63
N GLY A 92 -12.84 9.37 15.30
CA GLY A 92 -12.38 8.69 14.10
C GLY A 92 -12.04 9.66 12.97
N THR A 93 -10.81 9.62 12.48
CA THR A 93 -10.39 10.31 11.25
C THR A 93 -10.35 9.31 10.09
N ILE A 94 -10.76 9.75 8.90
CA ILE A 94 -10.73 8.96 7.67
C ILE A 94 -9.55 9.40 6.81
N THR A 95 -8.75 8.42 6.40
CA THR A 95 -7.68 8.57 5.41
C THR A 95 -7.91 7.57 4.28
N TYR A 96 -7.87 8.04 3.04
CA TYR A 96 -7.88 7.23 1.83
C TYR A 96 -6.44 7.00 1.39
N VAL A 97 -6.12 5.75 1.09
CA VAL A 97 -4.81 5.28 0.65
C VAL A 97 -4.98 4.69 -0.75
N GLU A 98 -4.55 5.43 -1.76
CA GLU A 98 -4.60 5.02 -3.16
C GLU A 98 -3.27 4.38 -3.56
N PHE A 99 -3.31 3.23 -4.22
CA PHE A 99 -2.13 2.56 -4.77
C PHE A 99 -1.95 2.95 -6.23
N THR A 100 -0.90 3.71 -6.52
CA THR A 100 -0.66 4.29 -7.85
C THR A 100 0.32 3.49 -8.71
N GLN A 101 1.00 2.50 -8.13
CA GLN A 101 2.01 1.68 -8.82
C GLN A 101 1.90 0.18 -8.54
N ASP A 102 1.18 -0.22 -7.51
CA ASP A 102 0.73 -1.59 -7.32
C ASP A 102 -0.69 -1.67 -7.92
N PHE A 103 -0.89 -2.50 -8.95
CA PHE A 103 -2.16 -2.57 -9.69
C PHE A 103 -2.90 -3.90 -9.50
N GLY A 104 -4.17 -3.89 -9.89
CA GLY A 104 -5.12 -5.00 -9.75
C GLY A 104 -5.87 -4.98 -8.42
N ASP A 105 -6.36 -6.16 -8.02
CA ASP A 105 -6.98 -6.40 -6.72
C ASP A 105 -5.89 -6.56 -5.65
N ILE A 106 -5.70 -5.52 -4.85
CA ILE A 106 -4.57 -5.44 -3.91
C ILE A 106 -5.00 -5.97 -2.54
N PRO A 107 -4.17 -6.81 -1.88
CA PRO A 107 -4.46 -7.25 -0.53
C PRO A 107 -4.58 -6.06 0.43
N LEU A 108 -5.64 -6.09 1.24
CA LEU A 108 -5.94 -5.06 2.22
C LEU A 108 -4.75 -4.77 3.16
N LEU A 109 -4.53 -3.49 3.47
CA LEU A 109 -3.55 -3.11 4.49
C LEU A 109 -3.92 -3.73 5.83
N VAL A 110 -2.91 -4.24 6.53
CA VAL A 110 -3.09 -4.81 7.87
C VAL A 110 -2.68 -3.77 8.90
N ALA A 111 -3.64 -3.31 9.70
CA ALA A 111 -3.38 -2.40 10.79
C ALA A 111 -3.05 -3.13 12.09
N ASP A 112 -2.05 -2.64 12.81
CA ASP A 112 -1.79 -2.98 14.21
C ASP A 112 -1.97 -1.73 15.06
N ALA A 113 -3.04 -1.73 15.87
CA ALA A 113 -3.41 -0.64 16.77
C ALA A 113 -3.07 -0.94 18.23
N SER A 114 -2.25 -1.95 18.53
CA SER A 114 -1.97 -2.41 19.90
C SER A 114 -1.31 -1.34 20.79
N ASN A 115 -0.64 -0.36 20.18
CA ASN A 115 0.00 0.77 20.86
C ASN A 115 -0.80 2.08 20.73
N LEU A 116 -2.01 2.03 20.18
CA LEU A 116 -2.92 3.16 20.07
C LEU A 116 -3.87 3.15 21.27
N ALA A 117 -4.22 4.31 21.80
CA ALA A 117 -5.15 4.41 22.92
C ALA A 117 -6.08 5.61 22.80
N LEU A 118 -7.15 5.58 23.61
CA LEU A 118 -7.98 6.74 23.93
C LEU A 118 -7.75 7.11 25.40
N THR A 119 -7.43 8.36 25.68
CA THR A 119 -7.17 8.85 27.05
C THR A 119 -8.42 8.79 27.93
N ASN A 120 -9.60 8.80 27.33
CA ASN A 120 -10.88 8.61 28.00
C ASN A 120 -11.13 7.15 28.46
N GLY A 121 -10.25 6.20 28.12
CA GLY A 121 -10.31 4.80 28.52
C GLY A 121 -11.17 3.90 27.64
N ASN A 122 -11.77 4.43 26.57
CA ASN A 122 -12.46 3.63 25.56
C ASN A 122 -11.48 2.81 24.71
N ALA A 123 -12.02 1.83 23.97
CA ALA A 123 -11.23 1.06 23.01
C ALA A 123 -10.84 1.93 21.80
N SER A 124 -9.55 2.02 21.53
CA SER A 124 -9.00 2.54 20.27
C SER A 124 -9.19 1.52 19.15
N SER A 125 -9.18 1.99 17.90
CA SER A 125 -9.22 1.08 16.75
C SER A 125 -8.64 1.71 15.50
N VAL A 126 -8.10 0.87 14.62
CA VAL A 126 -7.78 1.23 13.24
C VAL A 126 -8.44 0.21 12.35
N VAL A 127 -9.38 0.65 11.53
CA VAL A 127 -10.14 -0.21 10.62
C VAL A 127 -9.75 0.13 9.20
N VAL A 128 -9.30 -0.88 8.46
CA VAL A 128 -9.01 -0.77 7.03
C VAL A 128 -10.12 -1.48 6.27
N THR A 129 -10.63 -0.87 5.20
CA THR A 129 -11.60 -1.46 4.28
C THR A 129 -11.25 -1.12 2.84
N GLU A 130 -11.51 -2.03 1.91
CA GLU A 130 -11.49 -1.73 0.46
C GLU A 130 -12.55 -0.66 0.16
N TYR A 131 -12.12 0.47 -0.42
CA TYR A 131 -13.00 1.58 -0.81
C TYR A 131 -13.28 1.56 -2.31
N VAL A 132 -12.22 1.40 -3.10
CA VAL A 132 -12.29 1.20 -4.55
C VAL A 132 -11.46 -0.02 -4.88
N LYS A 133 -12.10 -1.02 -5.50
CA LYS A 133 -11.42 -2.17 -6.07
C LYS A 133 -10.67 -1.76 -7.33
N GLY A 134 -9.37 -1.97 -7.36
CA GLY A 134 -8.51 -1.69 -8.50
C GLY A 134 -8.81 -2.61 -9.68
N THR A 135 -8.85 -2.04 -10.89
CA THR A 135 -9.08 -2.80 -12.13
C THR A 135 -7.93 -2.72 -13.12
N LYS A 136 -6.96 -1.83 -12.88
CA LYS A 136 -5.75 -1.72 -13.71
C LYS A 136 -5.00 -3.03 -13.82
N GLU A 137 -4.43 -3.27 -14.99
CA GLU A 137 -3.66 -4.47 -15.22
C GLU A 137 -2.38 -4.51 -14.37
N ASN A 138 -1.96 -5.71 -13.99
CA ASN A 138 -0.67 -5.96 -13.33
C ASN A 138 0.08 -7.06 -14.10
N GLU A 139 0.20 -6.83 -15.40
CA GLU A 139 0.67 -7.81 -16.36
C GLU A 139 2.13 -7.59 -16.71
N PHE A 140 2.82 -8.67 -17.06
CA PHE A 140 4.20 -8.58 -17.52
C PHE A 140 4.31 -7.62 -18.69
N CYS A 141 5.26 -6.69 -18.59
CA CYS A 141 5.53 -5.72 -19.63
C CYS A 141 4.31 -4.86 -20.02
N SER A 142 3.34 -4.69 -19.10
CA SER A 142 2.14 -3.90 -19.37
C SER A 142 1.38 -4.36 -20.62
N ASN A 143 1.44 -5.66 -20.97
CA ASN A 143 0.93 -6.23 -22.23
C ASN A 143 1.53 -5.61 -23.52
N ARG A 144 2.63 -4.85 -23.42
CA ARG A 144 3.27 -4.14 -24.54
C ARG A 144 4.61 -4.68 -24.99
N GLY A 145 5.03 -5.81 -24.44
CA GLY A 145 6.24 -6.50 -24.86
C GLY A 145 6.24 -7.95 -24.44
N VAL A 146 7.26 -8.67 -24.89
CA VAL A 146 7.53 -10.04 -24.43
C VAL A 146 8.53 -9.97 -23.29
N CYS A 147 8.24 -10.68 -22.19
CA CYS A 147 9.19 -10.83 -21.10
C CYS A 147 10.36 -11.73 -21.55
N ASP A 148 11.59 -11.20 -21.51
CA ASP A 148 12.81 -12.01 -21.60
C ASP A 148 13.18 -12.52 -20.20
N PRO A 149 12.94 -13.81 -19.90
CA PRO A 149 13.12 -14.36 -18.56
C PRO A 149 14.61 -14.57 -18.19
N ALA A 150 15.53 -14.50 -19.16
CA ALA A 150 16.96 -14.63 -18.89
C ALA A 150 17.55 -13.31 -18.40
N LEU A 151 17.00 -12.18 -18.86
CA LEU A 151 17.55 -10.86 -18.60
C LEU A 151 16.65 -10.02 -17.70
N GLY A 152 15.35 -10.33 -17.64
CA GLY A 152 14.34 -9.65 -16.81
C GLY A 152 13.84 -8.34 -17.40
N TYR A 153 13.95 -8.17 -18.73
CA TYR A 153 13.48 -6.97 -19.43
C TYR A 153 12.39 -7.30 -20.44
N CYS A 154 11.63 -6.26 -20.80
CA CYS A 154 10.58 -6.31 -21.81
C CYS A 154 11.15 -5.90 -23.18
N THR A 155 10.85 -6.69 -24.21
CA THR A 155 11.23 -6.42 -25.62
C THR A 155 10.02 -6.19 -26.52
#